data_AF-A0A0F5PQ95-F1
#
_entry.id   AF-A0A0F5PQ95-F1
#
_cell.length_a   1.000
_cell.length_b   1.000
_cell.length_c   1.000
_cell.angle_alpha   90.00
_cell.angle_beta   90.00
_cell.angle_gamma   90.00
#
_symmetry.space_group_name_H-M   'P 1'
#
loop_
_entity.id
_entity.type
_entity.pdbx_description
1 polymer ?
#
loop_
_entity_poly.entity_id
_entity_poly.type
_entity_poly.pdbx_seq_one_letter_code
_entity_poly.pdbx_strand_id
1 'polypeptide(L)' 'MEMDGIKNNGDVNILVITATNTPDLLDPALLRPGRFYKQAVVDLPDKNG' A
#
# COMPACT_ATOMS: atom_id res chain seq x y z
N MET A 1 9.35 -10.39 -5.95
CA MET A 1 9.87 -10.13 -4.59
C MET A 1 8.70 -10.19 -3.64
N GLU A 2 8.77 -11.06 -2.64
CA GLU A 2 7.66 -11.47 -1.76
C GLU A 2 7.43 -10.44 -0.64
N MET A 3 6.24 -9.81 -0.58
CA MET A 3 5.80 -9.02 0.60
C MET A 3 5.25 -9.91 1.72
N ASP A 4 4.72 -11.09 1.37
CA ASP A 4 4.25 -12.11 2.33
C ASP A 4 5.41 -12.75 3.14
N GLY A 5 6.66 -12.58 2.68
CA GLY A 5 7.84 -13.12 3.35
C GLY A 5 8.33 -12.30 4.55
N ILE A 6 7.81 -11.09 4.74
CA ILE A 6 8.19 -10.22 5.85
C ILE A 6 7.47 -10.72 7.12
N LYS A 7 8.13 -11.64 7.83
CA LYS A 7 7.63 -12.14 9.12
C LYS A 7 7.92 -11.12 10.22
N ASN A 8 6.89 -10.80 11.00
CA ASN A 8 7.02 -10.04 12.23
C ASN A 8 7.73 -10.92 13.28
N ASN A 9 9.07 -10.89 13.30
CA ASN A 9 9.87 -11.64 14.27
C ASN A 9 9.96 -10.94 15.65
N GLY A 10 9.08 -9.97 15.94
CA GLY A 10 9.01 -9.28 17.24
C GLY A 10 9.97 -8.10 17.39
N ASP A 11 11.12 -8.12 16.72
CA ASP A 11 12.16 -7.08 16.90
C ASP A 11 12.11 -5.94 15.87
N VAL A 12 11.44 -6.14 14.73
CA VAL A 12 11.43 -5.17 13.63
C VAL A 12 10.01 -4.98 13.09
N ASN A 13 9.51 -3.76 13.18
CA ASN A 13 8.27 -3.34 12.53
C ASN A 13 8.59 -2.68 11.19
N ILE A 14 8.10 -3.25 10.08
CA ILE A 14 8.28 -2.68 8.73
C ILE A 14 6.95 -2.14 8.23
N LEU A 15 6.94 -0.85 7.86
CA LEU A 15 5.83 -0.20 7.16
C LEU A 15 6.23 0.06 5.71
N VAL A 16 5.45 -0.48 4.78
CA VAL A 16 5.64 -0.25 3.33
C VAL A 16 4.57 0.72 2.85
N ILE A 17 5.00 1.83 2.24
CA ILE A 17 4.13 2.81 1.59
C ILE A 17 4.41 2.78 0.09
N THR A 18 3.36 2.73 -0.71
CA THR A 18 3.44 2.80 -2.16
C THR A 18 2.49 3.87 -2.69
N ALA A 19 2.87 4.51 -3.80
CA ALA A 19 2.09 5.52 -4.46
C ALA A 19 2.08 5.25 -5.97
N THR A 20 0.92 5.40 -6.60
CA THR A 20 0.75 5.29 -8.05
C THR A 20 -0.25 6.35 -8.51
N ASN A 21 0.01 6.95 -9.67
CA ASN A 21 -0.94 7.86 -10.33
C ASN A 21 -1.94 7.11 -11.22
N THR A 22 -1.75 5.80 -11.41
CA THR A 22 -2.58 4.92 -12.25
C THR A 22 -2.95 3.66 -11.46
N PRO A 23 -3.89 3.74 -10.49
CA PRO A 23 -4.25 2.62 -9.62
C PRO A 23 -4.95 1.46 -10.35
N ASP A 24 -5.61 1.75 -11.48
CA ASP A 24 -6.32 0.83 -12.35
C ASP A 24 -5.41 -0.15 -13.12
N LEU A 25 -4.14 0.24 -13.33
CA LEU A 25 -3.13 -0.59 -14.00
C LEU A 25 -2.38 -1.53 -13.03
N LEU A 26 -2.67 -1.49 -11.74
CA LEU A 26 -2.03 -2.37 -10.76
C LEU A 26 -2.48 -3.82 -10.92
N ASP A 27 -1.55 -4.75 -10.74
CA ASP A 27 -1.87 -6.17 -10.66
C ASP A 27 -2.82 -6.41 -9.45
N PRO A 28 -4.01 -7.01 -9.66
CA PRO A 28 -4.95 -7.33 -8.58
C PRO A 28 -4.35 -8.18 -7.46
N ALA A 29 -3.27 -8.94 -7.73
CA ALA A 29 -2.56 -9.73 -6.73
C ALA A 29 -1.91 -8.88 -5.63
N LEU A 30 -1.58 -7.61 -5.91
CA LEU A 30 -1.00 -6.67 -4.95
C LEU A 30 -2.01 -6.12 -3.95
N LEU A 31 -3.31 -6.19 -4.29
CA LEU A 31 -4.41 -5.73 -3.44
C LEU A 31 -4.94 -6.82 -2.51
N ARG A 32 -4.42 -8.05 -2.61
CA ARG A 32 -4.82 -9.15 -1.75
C ARG A 32 -4.29 -8.93 -0.32
N PRO A 33 -5.00 -9.45 0.70
CA PRO A 33 -4.50 -9.45 2.08
C PRO A 33 -3.07 -10.00 2.17
N GLY A 34 -2.22 -9.36 2.98
CA GLY A 34 -0.78 -9.69 3.08
C GLY A 34 0.16 -8.80 2.24
N ARG A 35 -0.39 -7.94 1.37
CA ARG A 35 0.39 -6.95 0.57
C ARG A 35 -0.10 -5.52 0.84
N PHE A 36 -0.66 -4.81 -0.14
CA PHE A 36 -1.16 -3.44 0.03
C PHE A 36 -2.57 -3.43 0.61
N TYR A 37 -2.63 -3.53 1.94
CA TYR A 37 -3.90 -3.64 2.65
C TYR A 37 -4.68 -2.31 2.76
N LYS A 38 -4.00 -1.19 3.05
CA LYS A 38 -4.63 0.13 3.16
C LYS A 38 -4.42 0.93 1.89
N GLN A 39 -5.50 1.53 1.39
CA GLN A 39 -5.47 2.46 0.26
C GLN A 39 -5.92 3.83 0.75
N ALA A 40 -5.19 4.87 0.35
CA ALA A 40 -5.55 6.25 0.55
C ALA A 40 -5.54 6.93 -0.82
N VAL A 41 -6.70 7.42 -1.25
CA VAL A 41 -6.82 8.24 -2.46
C VAL A 41 -6.57 9.68 -2.05
N VAL A 42 -5.66 10.34 -2.76
CA VAL A 42 -5.35 11.76 -2.55
C VAL A 42 -5.93 12.52 -3.72
N ASP A 43 -7.08 13.14 -3.48
CA ASP A 43 -7.74 14.01 -4.44
C ASP A 43 -7.17 15.42 -4.40
N LEU A 44 -7.59 16.25 -5.36
CA LEU A 44 -7.25 17.66 -5.35
C LEU A 44 -7.76 18.32 -4.06
N PRO A 45 -6.99 19.26 -3.48
CA PRO A 45 -7.44 20.00 -2.31
C PRO A 45 -8.71 20.79 -2.63
N ASP A 46 -9.56 20.96 -1.62
CA ASP A 46 -10.71 21.84 -1.73
C ASP A 46 -10.32 23.30 -1.37
N LYS A 47 -11.29 24.21 -1.43
CA LYS A 47 -11.04 25.64 -1.16
C LYS A 47 -10.68 25.94 0.29
N ASN A 48 -10.96 25.02 1.21
CA ASN A 48 -10.75 25.17 2.64
C ASN A 48 -9.46 24.50 3.12
N GLY A 49 -8.81 23.71 2.26
CA GLY A 49 -7.58 22.97 2.56
C GLY A 49 -7.89 21.54 2.95
#